data_AF-A0A3A9IXW0-F1
#
_entry.id   AF-A0A3A9IXW0-F1
#
_cell.length_a   1.000
_cell.length_b   1.000
_cell.length_c   1.000
_cell.angle_alpha   90.00
_cell.angle_beta   90.00
_cell.angle_gamma   90.00
#
_symmetry.space_group_name_H-M   'P 1'
#
loop_
_entity.id
_entity.type
_entity.pdbx_description
1 polymer ?
#
loop_
_entity_poly.entity_id
_entity_poly.type
_entity_poly.pdbx_seq_one_letter_code
_entity_poly.pdbx_strand_id
1 'polypeptide(L)'
;MLRRLGSLDAVLEPFLRREPPPEVRQVLRIGAAELLLLATPPHAAVASCVDLVPRPFAGLVNAVLRKVGAEGAAALEDLDGERLDTPGWLWTAWHKAYGPGVRAIARAHRLPAPLDLSLKAGTALPEGAVLLPTGTVRLPAGTRITELPAFIEGAAWAQDAAAALPARLLAARAGERVADLCAAPGGKTAQLA
;
A
#
# COMPACT_ATOMS: atom_id res chain seq x y z
N MET A 1 2.87 -3.07 6.49
CA MET A 1 3.52 -2.31 7.58
C MET A 1 3.46 -0.80 7.36
N LEU A 2 4.11 -0.21 6.33
CA LEU A 2 4.24 1.25 6.20
C LEU A 2 2.90 2.03 6.14
N ARG A 3 1.87 1.48 5.48
CA ARG A 3 0.51 2.06 5.45
C ARG A 3 -0.16 2.15 6.82
N ARG A 4 0.35 1.44 7.83
CA ARG A 4 -0.19 1.33 9.19
C ARG A 4 0.80 1.85 10.25
N LEU A 5 1.80 2.63 9.84
CA LEU A 5 2.94 2.97 10.68
C LEU A 5 2.52 3.74 11.94
N GLY A 6 1.65 4.73 11.80
CA GLY A 6 1.20 5.53 12.95
C GLY A 6 0.35 4.74 13.93
N SER A 7 -0.53 3.87 13.42
CA SER A 7 -1.30 2.93 14.27
C SER A 7 -0.38 1.97 15.03
N LEU A 8 0.62 1.39 14.36
CA LEU A 8 1.55 0.45 14.98
C LEU A 8 2.44 1.15 16.02
N ASP A 9 2.91 2.37 15.73
CA ASP A 9 3.65 3.17 16.69
C ASP A 9 2.81 3.49 17.93
N ALA A 10 1.55 3.88 17.75
CA ALA A 10 0.64 4.17 18.87
C ALA A 10 0.36 2.93 19.75
N VAL A 11 0.31 1.72 19.17
CA VAL A 11 0.18 0.48 19.95
C VAL A 11 1.48 0.15 20.70
N LEU A 12 2.64 0.47 20.13
CA LEU A 12 3.94 0.17 20.74
C LEU A 12 4.31 1.13 21.88
N GLU A 13 3.94 2.41 21.75
CA GLU A 13 4.35 3.51 22.62
C GLU A 13 4.10 3.24 24.12
N PRO A 14 2.93 2.73 24.57
CA PRO A 14 2.68 2.44 25.99
C PRO A 14 3.64 1.40 26.59
N PHE A 15 4.25 0.54 25.76
CA PHE A 15 5.15 -0.51 26.21
C PHE A 15 6.64 -0.09 26.19
N LEU A 16 6.95 1.10 25.67
CA LEU A 16 8.30 1.61 25.53
C LEU A 16 8.56 2.72 26.54
N ARG A 17 9.45 2.45 27.51
CA ARG A 17 9.86 3.45 28.52
C ARG A 17 10.84 4.48 27.98
N ARG A 18 11.59 4.12 26.94
CA ARG A 18 12.60 4.94 26.27
C ARG A 18 12.56 4.60 24.79
N GLU A 19 12.91 5.57 23.96
CA GLU A 19 13.05 5.36 22.52
C GLU A 19 14.17 4.34 22.26
N PRO A 20 13.89 3.19 21.62
CA PRO A 20 14.92 2.24 21.24
C PRO A 20 15.70 2.75 20.01
N PRO A 21 16.88 2.18 19.70
CA PRO A 21 17.59 2.49 18.45
C PRO A 21 16.69 2.28 17.21
N PRO A 22 16.91 3.04 16.12
CA PRO A 22 16.04 3.00 14.94
C PRO A 22 15.83 1.59 14.38
N GLU A 23 16.88 0.76 14.31
CA GLU A 23 16.79 -0.60 13.80
C GLU A 23 15.91 -1.48 14.68
N VAL A 24 16.06 -1.38 16.00
CA VAL A 24 15.24 -2.10 16.99
C VAL A 24 13.78 -1.66 16.91
N ARG A 25 13.54 -0.35 16.70
CA ARG A 25 12.18 0.16 16.47
C ARG A 25 11.55 -0.42 15.22
N GLN A 26 12.30 -0.59 14.13
CA GLN A 26 11.77 -1.24 12.93
C GLN A 26 11.42 -2.70 13.19
N VAL A 27 12.25 -3.43 13.93
CA VAL A 27 11.93 -4.82 14.31
C VAL A 27 10.66 -4.90 15.15
N LEU A 28 10.47 -4.00 16.12
CA LEU A 28 9.23 -3.92 16.89
C LEU A 28 8.00 -3.64 16.01
N ARG A 29 8.12 -2.75 15.02
CA ARG A 29 7.06 -2.47 14.05
C ARG A 29 6.76 -3.66 13.14
N ILE A 30 7.78 -4.41 12.73
CA ILE A 30 7.63 -5.64 11.96
C ILE A 30 6.86 -6.66 12.78
N GLY A 31 7.32 -6.97 14.00
CA GLY A 31 6.66 -7.93 14.88
C GLY A 31 5.22 -7.52 15.25
N ALA A 32 4.97 -6.24 15.51
CA ALA A 32 3.61 -5.75 15.75
C ALA A 32 2.72 -5.92 14.50
N ALA A 33 3.25 -5.70 13.29
CA ALA A 33 2.50 -5.95 12.07
C ALA A 33 2.22 -7.44 11.84
N GLU A 34 3.19 -8.31 12.11
CA GLU A 34 3.01 -9.77 12.02
C GLU A 34 1.90 -10.26 12.94
N LEU A 35 1.92 -9.81 14.20
CA LEU A 35 0.94 -10.19 15.22
C LEU A 35 -0.46 -9.63 14.92
N LEU A 36 -0.56 -8.35 14.57
CA LEU A 36 -1.85 -7.64 14.53
C LEU A 36 -2.49 -7.58 13.15
N LEU A 37 -1.70 -7.69 12.07
CA LEU A 37 -2.18 -7.45 10.70
C LEU A 37 -2.04 -8.67 9.79
N LEU A 38 -1.07 -9.55 10.05
CA LEU A 38 -0.78 -10.70 9.19
C LEU A 38 -1.23 -12.04 9.80
N ALA A 39 -1.79 -12.02 11.00
CA ALA A 39 -2.22 -13.22 11.75
C ALA A 39 -1.10 -14.28 11.89
N THR A 40 0.16 -13.85 11.96
CA THR A 40 1.29 -14.74 12.18
C THR A 40 1.21 -15.33 13.59
N PRO A 41 1.46 -16.65 13.78
CA PRO A 41 1.46 -17.26 15.10
C PRO A 41 2.39 -16.52 16.07
N PRO A 42 1.94 -16.17 17.30
CA PRO A 42 2.71 -15.29 18.18
C PRO A 42 4.13 -15.78 18.51
N HIS A 43 4.31 -17.08 18.70
CA HIS A 43 5.64 -17.64 18.96
C HIS A 43 6.60 -17.45 17.77
N ALA A 44 6.11 -17.55 16.54
CA ALA A 44 6.91 -17.40 15.33
C ALA A 44 7.30 -15.93 15.12
N ALA A 45 6.33 -15.01 15.17
CA ALA A 45 6.59 -13.57 15.02
C ALA A 45 7.61 -13.05 16.06
N VAL A 46 7.43 -13.45 17.33
CA VAL A 46 8.33 -13.02 18.42
C VAL A 46 9.73 -13.62 18.24
N ALA A 47 9.84 -14.93 17.98
CA ALA A 47 11.15 -15.57 17.82
C ALA A 47 11.96 -14.96 16.67
N SER A 48 11.34 -14.81 15.49
CA SER A 48 11.99 -14.20 14.33
C SER A 48 12.44 -12.77 14.61
N CYS A 49 11.63 -11.97 15.31
CA CYS A 49 12.03 -10.60 15.68
C CYS A 49 13.18 -10.56 16.70
N VAL A 50 13.21 -11.49 17.66
CA VAL A 50 14.31 -11.57 18.65
C VAL A 50 15.63 -11.90 17.98
N ASP A 51 15.63 -12.78 16.97
CA ASP A 51 16.83 -13.18 16.23
C ASP A 51 17.38 -12.04 15.34
N LEU A 52 16.55 -11.04 15.00
CA LEU A 52 16.94 -9.89 14.16
C LEU A 52 17.64 -8.76 14.94
N VAL A 53 17.63 -8.79 16.28
CA VAL A 53 18.21 -7.70 17.10
C VAL A 53 19.46 -8.13 17.85
N PRO A 54 20.37 -7.19 18.17
CA PRO A 54 21.50 -7.47 19.05
C PRO A 54 21.04 -7.98 20.43
N ARG A 55 21.82 -8.87 21.04
CA ARG A 55 21.52 -9.51 22.35
C ARG A 55 21.00 -8.56 23.44
N PRO A 56 21.53 -7.33 23.62
CA PRO A 56 21.02 -6.40 24.63
C PRO A 56 19.54 -6.01 24.45
N PHE A 57 19.00 -6.11 23.24
CA PHE A 57 17.61 -5.74 22.92
C PHE A 57 16.67 -6.94 22.77
N ALA A 58 17.20 -8.17 22.72
CA ALA A 58 16.39 -9.40 22.61
C ALA A 58 15.32 -9.50 23.70
N GLY A 59 15.68 -9.18 24.96
CA GLY A 59 14.75 -9.17 26.08
C GLY A 59 13.65 -8.10 25.94
N LEU A 60 14.02 -6.92 25.45
CA LEU A 60 13.07 -5.82 25.20
C LEU A 60 12.07 -6.22 24.10
N VAL A 61 12.56 -6.68 22.94
CA VAL A 61 11.72 -7.10 21.80
C VAL A 61 10.78 -8.21 22.20
N ASN A 62 11.29 -9.27 22.86
CA ASN A 62 10.47 -10.37 23.35
C ASN A 62 9.37 -9.88 24.31
N ALA A 63 9.71 -9.03 25.28
CA ALA A 63 8.76 -8.55 26.28
C ALA A 63 7.68 -7.65 25.67
N VAL A 64 8.06 -6.72 24.80
CA VAL A 64 7.12 -5.79 24.15
C VAL A 64 6.19 -6.54 23.20
N LEU A 65 6.72 -7.39 22.31
CA LEU A 65 5.90 -8.11 21.34
C LEU A 65 4.95 -9.11 22.00
N ARG A 66 5.33 -9.70 23.14
CA ARG A 66 4.41 -10.53 23.94
C ARG A 66 3.22 -9.74 24.48
N LYS A 67 3.44 -8.50 24.95
CA LYS A 67 2.35 -7.62 25.40
C LYS A 67 1.48 -7.17 24.23
N VAL A 68 2.10 -6.78 23.11
CA VAL A 68 1.37 -6.45 21.88
C VAL A 68 0.51 -7.63 21.41
N GLY A 69 1.02 -8.86 21.47
CA GLY A 69 0.25 -10.05 21.10
C GLY A 69 -0.94 -10.34 22.03
N ALA A 70 -0.89 -9.88 23.28
CA ALA A 70 -1.96 -10.08 24.27
C ALA A 70 -3.01 -8.96 24.26
N GLU A 71 -2.56 -7.71 24.14
CA GLU A 71 -3.39 -6.51 24.38
C GLU A 71 -3.54 -5.63 23.11
N GLY A 72 -2.68 -5.83 22.12
CA GLY A 72 -2.53 -4.91 20.98
C GLY A 72 -3.70 -4.92 20.00
N ALA A 73 -4.45 -6.02 19.90
CA ALA A 73 -5.62 -6.09 19.01
C ALA A 73 -6.74 -5.13 19.49
N ALA A 74 -7.08 -5.20 20.79
CA ALA A 74 -8.03 -4.29 21.41
C ALA A 74 -7.55 -2.83 21.32
N ALA A 75 -6.27 -2.59 21.65
CA ALA A 75 -5.69 -1.26 21.52
C ALA A 75 -5.80 -0.71 20.09
N LEU A 76 -5.58 -1.55 19.06
CA LEU A 76 -5.64 -1.13 17.66
C LEU A 76 -7.05 -0.75 17.19
N GLU A 77 -8.09 -1.39 17.74
CA GLU A 77 -9.49 -1.10 17.41
C GLU A 77 -9.94 0.27 17.94
N ASP A 78 -9.44 0.68 19.10
CA ASP A 78 -9.79 1.96 19.75
C ASP A 78 -9.10 3.18 19.11
N LEU A 79 -8.10 2.98 18.25
CA LEU A 79 -7.34 4.06 17.64
C LEU A 79 -8.07 4.70 16.45
N ASP A 80 -7.98 6.03 16.32
CA ASP A 80 -8.30 6.74 15.06
C ASP A 80 -7.20 6.51 14.02
N GLY A 81 -7.19 5.30 13.47
CA GLY A 81 -6.17 4.87 12.55
C GLY A 81 -6.15 5.66 11.24
N GLU A 82 -7.28 6.19 10.78
CA GLU A 82 -7.35 7.07 9.59
C GLU A 82 -6.48 8.33 9.80
N ARG A 83 -6.56 8.90 11.00
CA ARG A 83 -5.78 10.08 11.39
C ARG A 83 -4.31 9.76 11.69
N LEU A 84 -4.04 8.62 12.33
CA LEU A 84 -2.68 8.24 12.75
C LEU A 84 -1.81 7.80 11.57
N ASP A 85 -2.39 7.09 10.60
CA ASP A 85 -1.64 6.60 9.44
C ASP A 85 -1.44 7.66 8.34
N THR A 86 -1.96 8.88 8.56
CA THR A 86 -1.79 10.02 7.66
C THR A 86 -0.88 11.06 8.31
N PRO A 87 0.26 11.43 7.69
CA PRO A 87 1.12 12.50 8.22
C PRO A 87 0.34 13.79 8.49
N GLY A 88 0.64 14.47 9.61
CA GLY A 88 -0.15 15.62 10.05
C GLY A 88 -0.24 16.77 9.04
N TRP A 89 0.86 17.02 8.30
CA TRP A 89 0.86 18.02 7.23
C TRP A 89 -0.08 17.64 6.07
N LEU A 90 -0.12 16.35 5.72
CA LEU A 90 -0.93 15.83 4.62
C LEU A 90 -2.40 15.82 5.00
N TRP A 91 -2.71 15.40 6.23
CA TRP A 91 -4.05 15.50 6.79
C TRP A 91 -4.57 16.94 6.73
N THR A 92 -3.75 17.90 7.16
CA THR A 92 -4.11 19.33 7.14
C THR A 92 -4.36 19.83 5.72
N ALA A 93 -3.49 19.46 4.78
CA ALA A 93 -3.63 19.83 3.37
C ALA A 93 -4.91 19.23 2.74
N TRP A 94 -5.19 17.95 2.98
CA TRP A 94 -6.40 17.29 2.48
C TRP A 94 -7.66 17.80 3.15
N HIS A 95 -7.65 18.06 4.46
CA HIS A 95 -8.79 18.66 5.14
C HIS A 95 -9.08 20.07 4.59
N LYS A 96 -8.05 20.87 4.29
CA LYS A 96 -8.22 22.17 3.64
C LYS A 96 -8.86 22.05 2.25
N ALA A 97 -8.48 21.03 1.47
CA ALA A 97 -8.98 20.85 0.10
C ALA A 97 -10.36 20.15 0.02
N TYR A 98 -10.62 19.19 0.91
CA TYR A 98 -11.74 18.24 0.82
C TYR A 98 -12.63 18.21 2.08
N GLY A 99 -12.32 19.02 3.10
CA GLY A 99 -13.07 19.08 4.36
C GLY A 99 -13.17 17.71 5.03
N PRO A 100 -14.38 17.29 5.48
CA PRO A 100 -14.61 15.98 6.07
C PRO A 100 -14.27 14.79 5.15
N GLY A 101 -14.18 15.00 3.83
CA GLY A 101 -13.81 13.97 2.84
C GLY A 101 -12.40 13.39 3.04
N VAL A 102 -11.53 14.07 3.80
CA VAL A 102 -10.19 13.58 4.15
C VAL A 102 -10.21 12.18 4.75
N ARG A 103 -11.25 11.84 5.54
CA ARG A 103 -11.38 10.52 6.16
C ARG A 103 -11.55 9.40 5.14
N ALA A 104 -12.38 9.62 4.12
CA ALA A 104 -12.56 8.65 3.04
C ALA A 104 -11.26 8.45 2.24
N ILE A 105 -10.52 9.54 1.99
CA ILE A 105 -9.20 9.49 1.32
C ILE A 105 -8.19 8.70 2.18
N ALA A 106 -8.10 9.00 3.47
CA ALA A 106 -7.21 8.28 4.40
C ALA A 106 -7.55 6.79 4.49
N ARG A 107 -8.84 6.46 4.55
CA ARG A 107 -9.32 5.07 4.53
C ARG A 107 -8.93 4.35 3.26
N ALA A 108 -9.09 4.99 2.09
CA ALA A 108 -8.70 4.39 0.81
C ALA A 108 -7.21 4.06 0.77
N HIS A 109 -6.34 4.94 1.28
CA HIS A 109 -4.89 4.70 1.36
C HIS A 109 -4.48 3.56 2.30
N ARG A 110 -5.35 3.15 3.23
CA ARG A 110 -5.09 1.99 4.11
C ARG A 110 -5.33 0.66 3.41
N LEU A 111 -6.16 0.64 2.36
CA LEU A 111 -6.50 -0.58 1.63
C LEU A 111 -5.35 -1.01 0.69
N PRO A 112 -5.17 -2.32 0.44
CA PRO A 112 -4.33 -2.78 -0.66
C PRO A 112 -4.81 -2.24 -2.01
N ALA A 113 -3.88 -1.68 -2.80
CA ALA A 113 -4.22 -1.22 -4.14
C ALA A 113 -4.51 -2.43 -5.05
N PRO A 114 -5.59 -2.38 -5.86
CA PRO A 114 -5.81 -3.37 -6.90
C PRO A 114 -4.76 -3.24 -8.00
N LEU A 115 -4.69 -4.25 -8.88
CA LEU A 115 -3.87 -4.19 -10.08
C LEU A 115 -4.73 -3.70 -11.26
N ASP A 116 -4.46 -2.48 -11.74
CA ASP A 116 -5.09 -1.96 -12.95
C ASP A 116 -4.15 -2.08 -14.15
N LEU A 117 -4.69 -2.53 -15.28
CA LEU A 117 -3.98 -2.69 -16.54
C LEU A 117 -4.71 -1.97 -17.67
N SER A 118 -3.94 -1.48 -18.63
CA SER A 118 -4.44 -1.17 -19.97
C SER A 118 -4.12 -2.32 -20.91
N LEU A 119 -5.06 -2.62 -21.80
CA LEU A 119 -4.94 -3.69 -22.79
C LEU A 119 -4.77 -3.09 -24.18
N LYS A 120 -3.96 -3.75 -25.02
CA LYS A 120 -3.95 -3.49 -26.47
C LYS A 120 -5.31 -3.86 -27.06
N ALA A 121 -5.67 -3.21 -28.16
CA ALA A 121 -6.89 -3.54 -28.89
C ALA A 121 -6.88 -5.02 -29.33
N GLY A 122 -7.99 -5.73 -29.08
CA GLY A 122 -8.13 -7.15 -29.41
C GLY A 122 -7.57 -8.13 -28.38
N THR A 123 -6.91 -7.66 -27.32
CA THR A 123 -6.45 -8.52 -26.22
C THR A 123 -7.64 -9.03 -25.40
N ALA A 124 -7.67 -10.33 -25.14
CA ALA A 124 -8.70 -10.94 -24.29
C ALA A 124 -8.60 -10.43 -22.85
N LEU A 125 -9.74 -10.32 -22.18
CA LEU A 125 -9.80 -9.92 -20.77
C LEU A 125 -9.13 -11.02 -19.91
N PRO A 126 -8.15 -10.70 -19.05
CA PRO A 126 -7.58 -11.67 -18.13
C PRO A 126 -8.64 -12.28 -17.22
N GLU A 127 -8.46 -13.54 -16.84
CA GLU A 127 -9.37 -14.22 -15.93
C GLU A 127 -9.50 -13.48 -14.59
N GLY A 128 -10.73 -13.33 -14.09
CA GLY A 128 -11.01 -12.62 -12.85
C GLY A 128 -10.86 -11.09 -12.92
N ALA A 129 -10.57 -10.53 -14.10
CA ALA A 129 -10.51 -9.09 -14.29
C ALA A 129 -11.91 -8.48 -14.49
N VAL A 130 -12.08 -7.24 -14.05
CA VAL A 130 -13.28 -6.43 -14.29
C VAL A 130 -12.92 -5.27 -15.20
N LEU A 131 -13.61 -5.13 -16.33
CA LEU A 131 -13.48 -3.95 -17.19
C LEU A 131 -14.09 -2.74 -16.48
N LEU A 132 -13.29 -1.69 -16.28
CA LEU A 132 -13.75 -0.45 -15.67
C LEU A 132 -14.33 0.51 -16.72
N PRO A 133 -15.19 1.46 -16.31
CA PRO A 133 -15.72 2.50 -17.22
C PRO A 133 -14.63 3.37 -17.87
N THR A 134 -13.46 3.46 -17.24
CA THR A 134 -12.24 4.12 -17.76
C THR A 134 -11.57 3.33 -18.89
N GLY A 135 -12.07 2.12 -19.18
CA GLY A 135 -11.56 1.12 -20.13
C GLY A 135 -10.21 0.50 -19.78
N THR A 136 -9.71 0.73 -18.58
CA THR A 136 -8.72 -0.16 -17.96
C THR A 136 -9.41 -1.40 -17.40
N VAL A 137 -8.64 -2.44 -17.11
CA VAL A 137 -9.12 -3.65 -16.47
C VAL A 137 -8.52 -3.75 -15.08
N ARG A 138 -9.33 -4.20 -14.11
CA ARG A 138 -8.95 -4.30 -12.71
C ARG A 138 -8.91 -5.74 -12.25
N LEU A 139 -7.80 -6.12 -11.66
CA LEU A 139 -7.59 -7.39 -10.98
C LEU A 139 -7.48 -7.17 -9.46
N PRO A 140 -7.77 -8.19 -8.65
CA PRO A 140 -7.64 -8.11 -7.20
C PRO A 140 -6.24 -7.68 -6.75
N ALA A 141 -6.16 -7.10 -5.54
CA ALA A 141 -4.87 -6.80 -4.93
C ALA A 141 -4.06 -8.09 -4.70
N GLY A 142 -2.76 -8.04 -4.97
CA GLY A 142 -1.86 -9.20 -4.83
C GLY A 142 -1.72 -10.04 -6.09
N THR A 143 -2.46 -9.76 -7.17
CA THR A 143 -2.24 -10.40 -8.47
C THR A 143 -0.82 -10.14 -8.98
N ARG A 144 -0.12 -11.21 -9.36
CA ARG A 144 1.25 -11.15 -9.88
C ARG A 144 1.22 -10.82 -11.37
N ILE A 145 1.44 -9.55 -11.70
CA ILE A 145 1.44 -9.08 -13.09
C ILE A 145 2.41 -9.87 -14.00
N THR A 146 3.55 -10.29 -13.46
CA THR A 146 4.60 -11.04 -14.18
C THR A 146 4.18 -12.45 -14.58
N GLU A 147 3.08 -12.96 -14.04
CA GLU A 147 2.52 -14.29 -14.38
C GLU A 147 1.36 -14.18 -15.38
N LEU A 148 0.94 -12.96 -15.75
CA LEU A 148 -0.16 -12.75 -16.68
C LEU A 148 0.31 -12.93 -18.13
N PRO A 149 -0.30 -13.82 -18.94
CA PRO A 149 0.07 -14.02 -20.34
C PRO A 149 0.05 -12.71 -21.14
N ALA A 150 -1.02 -11.91 -20.98
CA ALA A 150 -1.14 -10.62 -21.67
C ALA A 150 0.00 -9.64 -21.32
N PHE A 151 0.56 -9.70 -20.10
CA PHE A 151 1.70 -8.87 -19.75
C PHE A 151 2.99 -9.40 -20.37
N ILE A 152 3.22 -10.72 -20.29
CA ILE A 152 4.40 -11.40 -20.85
C ILE A 152 4.49 -11.16 -22.37
N GLU A 153 3.36 -11.22 -23.06
CA GLU A 153 3.24 -11.01 -24.51
C GLU A 153 3.29 -9.52 -24.91
N GLY A 154 3.40 -8.60 -23.95
CA GLY A 154 3.35 -7.16 -24.19
C GLY A 154 2.00 -6.68 -24.73
N ALA A 155 0.93 -7.44 -24.49
CA ALA A 155 -0.45 -7.13 -24.82
C ALA A 155 -1.17 -6.30 -23.75
N ALA A 156 -0.56 -6.14 -22.57
CA ALA A 156 -1.04 -5.33 -21.46
C ALA A 156 0.12 -4.64 -20.73
N TRP A 157 -0.17 -3.51 -20.09
CA TRP A 157 0.77 -2.83 -19.19
C TRP A 157 0.07 -2.33 -17.94
N ALA A 158 0.82 -2.21 -16.84
CA ALA A 158 0.31 -1.63 -15.60
C ALA A 158 -0.03 -0.14 -15.81
N GLN A 159 -1.28 0.22 -15.54
CA GLN A 159 -1.74 1.59 -15.61
C GLN A 159 -2.98 1.75 -14.72
N ASP A 160 -2.89 2.61 -13.71
CA ASP A 160 -4.03 2.98 -12.86
C ASP A 160 -5.21 3.49 -13.69
N ALA A 161 -6.44 3.18 -13.25
CA ALA A 161 -7.66 3.61 -13.93
C ALA A 161 -7.72 5.11 -14.24
N ALA A 162 -7.29 5.96 -13.30
CA ALA A 162 -7.25 7.41 -13.52
C ALA A 162 -6.11 7.81 -14.46
N ALA A 163 -4.99 7.06 -14.46
CA ALA A 163 -3.84 7.33 -15.33
C ALA A 163 -4.13 7.04 -16.81
N ALA A 164 -5.19 6.29 -17.14
CA ALA A 164 -5.63 6.05 -18.51
C ALA A 164 -6.50 7.19 -19.07
N LEU A 165 -7.07 8.04 -18.22
CA LEU A 165 -7.98 9.10 -18.66
C LEU A 165 -7.31 10.19 -19.51
N PRO A 166 -6.12 10.72 -19.18
CA PRO A 166 -5.53 11.83 -19.93
C PRO A 166 -5.33 11.54 -21.42
N ALA A 167 -4.79 10.37 -21.78
CA ALA A 167 -4.58 9.99 -23.18
C ALA A 167 -5.92 9.85 -23.94
N ARG A 168 -6.94 9.30 -23.28
CA ARG A 168 -8.29 9.18 -23.86
C ARG A 168 -8.96 10.52 -24.07
N LEU A 169 -8.79 11.44 -23.11
CA LEU A 169 -9.35 12.79 -23.18
C LEU A 169 -8.61 13.64 -24.23
N LEU A 170 -7.31 13.44 -24.40
CA LEU A 170 -6.54 14.08 -25.47
C LEU A 170 -7.04 13.64 -26.86
N ALA A 171 -7.45 12.36 -26.99
CA ALA A 171 -8.07 11.81 -28.19
C ALA A 171 -7.25 12.08 -29.48
N ALA A 172 -5.93 11.89 -29.38
CA ALA A 172 -5.01 12.07 -30.49
C ALA A 172 -5.40 11.20 -31.69
N ARG A 173 -5.19 11.73 -32.90
CA ARG A 173 -5.56 11.08 -34.16
C ARG A 173 -4.32 10.64 -34.94
N ALA A 174 -4.50 9.62 -35.78
CA ALA A 174 -3.45 9.17 -36.68
C ALA A 174 -2.94 10.33 -37.56
N GLY A 175 -1.62 10.49 -37.61
CA GLY A 175 -0.94 11.58 -38.33
C GLY A 175 -0.67 12.83 -37.50
N GLU A 176 -1.20 12.94 -36.28
CA GLU A 176 -0.88 14.04 -35.38
C GLU A 176 0.51 13.87 -34.75
N ARG A 177 1.14 15.01 -34.42
CA ARG A 177 2.41 15.04 -33.66
C ARG A 177 2.08 15.38 -32.22
N VAL A 178 2.30 14.43 -31.32
CA VAL A 178 2.00 14.56 -29.89
C VAL A 178 3.28 14.47 -29.09
N ALA A 179 3.42 15.32 -28.06
CA ALA A 179 4.52 15.27 -27.11
C ALA A 179 4.00 14.82 -25.73
N ASP A 180 4.54 13.70 -25.22
CA ASP A 180 4.30 13.24 -23.85
C ASP A 180 5.48 13.70 -22.96
N LEU A 181 5.29 14.83 -22.28
CA LEU A 181 6.28 15.39 -21.38
C LEU A 181 6.21 14.65 -20.04
N CYS A 182 7.36 14.23 -19.51
CA CYS A 182 7.48 13.35 -18.34
C CYS A 182 6.91 11.93 -18.59
N ALA A 183 7.17 11.39 -19.79
CA ALA A 183 6.61 10.11 -20.25
C ALA A 183 6.95 8.89 -19.38
N ALA A 184 8.13 8.85 -18.74
CA ALA A 184 8.56 7.66 -17.99
C ALA A 184 7.56 7.27 -16.88
N PRO A 185 7.20 5.97 -16.75
CA PRO A 185 7.76 4.80 -17.44
C PRO A 185 7.14 4.48 -18.82
N GLY A 186 6.23 5.28 -19.35
CA GLY A 186 5.78 5.22 -20.75
C GLY A 186 4.33 4.76 -20.98
N GLY A 187 3.56 4.48 -19.93
CA GLY A 187 2.21 3.91 -20.08
C GLY A 187 1.21 4.78 -20.86
N LYS A 188 1.29 6.11 -20.72
CA LYS A 188 0.44 7.03 -21.50
C LYS A 188 0.93 7.16 -22.94
N THR A 189 2.24 7.20 -23.16
CA THR A 189 2.84 7.16 -24.49
C THR A 189 2.41 5.91 -25.25
N ALA A 190 2.45 4.73 -24.61
CA ALA A 190 1.98 3.48 -25.20
C ALA A 190 0.48 3.49 -25.53
N GLN A 191 -0.32 4.23 -24.75
CA GLN A 191 -1.75 4.40 -24.99
C GLN A 191 -2.08 5.37 -26.14
N LEU A 192 -1.18 6.31 -26.42
CA LEU A 192 -1.32 7.28 -27.52
C LEU A 192 -0.83 6.72 -28.87
N ALA A 193 -0.04 5.64 -28.84
CA ALA A 193 0.61 5.03 -29.99
C ALA A 193 -0.29 4.05 -30.76
#